data_AF-X1P317-F1
#
_entry.id   AF-X1P317-F1
#
_cell.length_a   1.000
_cell.length_b   1.000
_cell.length_c   1.000
_cell.angle_alpha   90.00
_cell.angle_beta   90.00
_cell.angle_gamma   90.00
#
_symmetry.space_group_name_H-M   'P 1'
#
loop_
_entity.id
_entity.type
_entity.pdbx_description
1 polymer ?
#
loop_
_entity_poly.entity_id
_entity_poly.type
_entity_poly.pdbx_seq_one_letter_code
_entity_poly.pdbx_strand_id
1 'polypeptide(L)' 'LYGVVTDAETGYPLSEVKVTIDGLVTYTDAGGNYGFEALTPGSYAITFEKDGYETIVR' A
#
# COMPACT_ATOMS: atom_id res chain seq x y z
N LEU A 1 -2.26 -1.44 -10.85
CA LEU A 1 -1.05 -1.30 -10.02
C LEU A 1 -1.19 -2.23 -8.82
N TYR A 2 -0.21 -3.09 -8.55
CA TYR A 2 -0.26 -4.05 -7.45
C TYR A 2 1.11 -4.17 -6.78
N GLY A 3 1.14 -4.70 -5.56
CA GLY A 3 2.37 -4.92 -4.82
C GLY A 3 2.15 -5.60 -3.47
N VAL A 4 3.23 -5.73 -2.71
CA VAL A 4 3.24 -6.28 -1.35
C VAL A 4 3.84 -5.25 -0.40
N VAL A 5 3.21 -5.04 0.74
CA VAL A 5 3.75 -4.23 1.83
C VAL A 5 4.33 -5.15 2.88
N THR A 6 5.58 -4.91 3.25
CA THR A 6 6.30 -5.65 4.28
C THR A 6 6.83 -4.69 5.33
N ASP A 7 6.97 -5.20 6.55
CA ASP A 7 7.68 -4.56 7.63
C ASP A 7 9.16 -4.40 7.28
N ALA A 8 9.71 -3.20 7.44
CA ALA A 8 11.07 -2.90 7.01
C ALA A 8 12.15 -3.55 7.90
N GLU A 9 11.83 -3.86 9.16
CA GLU A 9 12.77 -4.47 10.11
C GLU A 9 12.75 -5.99 10.01
N THR A 10 11.55 -6.57 9.97
CA THR A 10 11.35 -8.03 10.04
C THR A 10 11.18 -8.69 8.68
N GLY A 11 10.81 -7.92 7.64
CA GLY A 11 10.49 -8.43 6.31
C GLY A 11 9.15 -9.18 6.22
N TYR A 12 8.38 -9.25 7.32
CA TYR A 12 7.08 -9.91 7.31
C TYR A 12 6.02 -9.08 6.56
N PRO A 13 5.05 -9.72 5.89
CA PRO A 13 3.97 -9.00 5.25
C PRO A 13 3.11 -8.25 6.28
N LEU A 14 2.66 -7.05 5.90
CA LEU A 14 1.79 -6.22 6.73
C LEU A 14 0.39 -6.18 6.17
N SER A 15 -0.55 -6.73 6.92
CA SER A 15 -1.98 -6.62 6.63
C SER A 15 -2.57 -5.31 7.12
N GLU A 16 -3.72 -4.93 6.55
CA GLU A 16 -4.49 -3.75 6.95
C GLU A 16 -3.69 -2.44 6.86
N VAL A 17 -2.70 -2.37 5.97
CA VAL A 17 -2.06 -1.12 5.58
C VAL A 17 -3.01 -0.42 4.64
N LYS A 18 -3.39 0.82 4.98
CA LYS A 18 -4.18 1.67 4.09
C LYS A 18 -3.27 2.16 2.97
N VAL A 19 -3.59 1.78 1.75
CA VAL A 19 -2.89 2.23 0.55
C VAL A 19 -3.79 3.23 -0.17
N THR A 20 -3.27 4.42 -0.43
CA THR A 20 -3.99 5.49 -1.13
C THR A 20 -3.26 5.86 -2.41
N ILE A 21 -3.98 5.93 -3.53
CA ILE A 21 -3.47 6.41 -4.82
C ILE A 21 -4.50 7.36 -5.44
N ASP A 22 -4.13 8.63 -5.65
CA ASP A 22 -5.00 9.63 -6.30
C ASP A 22 -6.44 9.68 -5.73
N GLY A 23 -6.56 9.56 -4.40
CA GLY A 23 -7.84 9.54 -3.69
C GLY A 23 -8.57 8.17 -3.64
N LEU A 24 -8.13 7.19 -4.42
CA LEU A 24 -8.57 5.80 -4.30
C LEU A 24 -7.91 5.13 -3.10
N VAL A 25 -8.66 4.32 -2.37
CA VAL A 25 -8.18 3.63 -1.17
C VAL A 25 -8.39 2.12 -1.31
N THR A 26 -7.37 1.36 -0.93
CA THR A 26 -7.45 -0.09 -0.72
C THR A 26 -6.67 -0.46 0.55
N TYR A 27 -6.81 -1.70 1.01
CA TYR A 27 -6.09 -2.20 2.17
C TYR A 27 -5.34 -3.47 1.81
N THR A 28 -4.17 -3.67 2.42
CA THR A 28 -3.43 -4.91 2.23
C THR A 28 -4.12 -6.09 2.91
N ASP A 29 -4.08 -7.25 2.27
CA ASP A 29 -4.58 -8.51 2.84
C ASP A 29 -3.63 -9.14 3.87
N ALA A 30 -3.97 -10.33 4.40
CA ALA A 30 -3.14 -11.07 5.35
C ALA A 30 -1.73 -11.40 4.82
N GLY A 31 -1.53 -11.45 3.51
CA GLY A 31 -0.25 -11.65 2.85
C GLY A 31 0.46 -10.34 2.48
N GLY A 32 -0.07 -9.19 2.91
CA GLY A 32 0.48 -7.86 2.61
C GLY A 32 0.17 -7.38 1.20
N ASN A 33 -0.65 -8.08 0.42
CA ASN A 33 -0.89 -7.75 -0.98
C ASN A 33 -1.92 -6.63 -1.11
N TYR A 34 -1.66 -5.69 -2.02
CA TYR A 34 -2.64 -4.67 -2.44
C TYR A 34 -2.73 -4.60 -3.96
N GLY A 35 -3.87 -4.10 -4.44
CA GLY A 35 -4.13 -3.91 -5.86
C GLY A 35 -5.12 -2.77 -6.13
N PHE A 36 -4.80 -2.02 -7.18
CA PHE A 36 -5.70 -1.07 -7.83
C PHE A 36 -5.86 -1.48 -9.30
N GLU A 37 -7.10 -1.66 -9.71
CA GLU A 37 -7.47 -1.99 -11.07
C GLU A 37 -7.89 -0.74 -11.85
N ALA A 38 -7.94 -0.84 -13.18
CA ALA A 38 -8.46 0.20 -14.07
C ALA A 38 -7.84 1.60 -13.92
N LEU A 39 -6.60 1.69 -13.42
CA LEU A 39 -5.87 2.97 -13.42
C LEU A 39 -5.51 3.37 -14.85
N THR A 40 -5.78 4.62 -15.20
CA THR A 40 -5.29 5.20 -16.44
C THR A 40 -3.76 5.24 -16.43
N PRO A 41 -3.07 5.05 -17.55
CA PRO A 41 -1.62 5.23 -17.58
C PRO A 41 -1.22 6.65 -17.16
N GLY A 42 -0.30 6.75 -16.21
CA GLY A 42 0.12 8.02 -15.62
C GLY A 42 1.15 7.83 -14.52
N SER A 43 1.65 8.95 -14.00
CA SER A 43 2.48 8.96 -12.78
C SER A 43 1.58 9.17 -11.59
N TYR A 44 1.76 8.35 -10.56
CA TYR A 44 0.94 8.36 -9.36
C TYR A 44 1.82 8.43 -8.12
N ALA A 45 1.37 9.18 -7.12
CA ALA A 45 1.88 9.08 -5.77
C ALA A 45 1.03 8.08 -4.99
N ILE A 46 1.69 7.11 -4.35
CA ILE A 46 1.11 6.07 -3.53
C ILE A 46 1.48 6.35 -2.08
N THR A 47 0.49 6.43 -1.21
CA THR A 47 0.69 6.61 0.22
C THR A 47 0.35 5.33 0.97
N PHE A 48 1.20 4.95 1.91
CA PHE A 48 1.02 3.80 2.79
C PHE A 48 0.90 4.30 4.24
N GLU A 49 -0.22 3.99 4.88
CA GLU A 49 -0.51 4.39 6.27
C GLU A 49 -0.93 3.17 7.10
N LYS A 50 -0.33 3.01 8.28
CA LYS A 50 -0.74 2.02 9.28
C LYS A 50 -0.40 2.56 10.68
N ASP A 51 -1.31 2.38 11.64
CA ASP A 51 -1.04 2.78 13.03
C ASP A 51 0.18 2.04 13.59
N GLY A 52 1.06 2.76 14.28
CA GLY A 52 2.35 2.25 14.75
C GLY A 52 3.46 2.16 13.69
N TYR A 53 3.22 2.60 12.45
CA TYR A 53 4.21 2.65 11.37
C TYR A 53 4.43 4.07 10.87
N GLU A 54 5.62 4.32 10.32
CA GLU A 54 5.87 5.56 9.58
C GLU A 54 5.03 5.60 8.30
N THR A 55 4.43 6.75 8.01
CA THR A 55 3.72 6.98 6.75
C THR A 55 4.73 7.18 5.62
N ILE A 56 4.59 6.41 4.54
CA ILE A 56 5.50 6.45 3.39
C ILE A 56 4.72 6.90 2.16
N VAL A 57 5.33 7.80 1.37
CA VAL A 57 4.83 8.22 0.05
C VAL A 57 5.86 7.85 -1.03
N ARG A 58 5.42 7.24 -2.12
CA ARG A 58 6.22 6.92 -3.31
C ARG A 58 5.58 7.42 -4.58
#